data_AF-A6G5W2-F1
#
_entry.id   AF-A6G5W2-F1
#
_cell.length_a   1.000
_cell.length_b   1.000
_cell.length_c   1.000
_cell.angle_alpha   90.00
_cell.angle_beta   90.00
_cell.angle_gamma   90.00
#
_symmetry.space_group_name_H-M   'P 1'
#
loop_
_entity.id
_entity.type
_entity.pdbx_description
1 polymer ?
#
loop_
_entity_poly.entity_id
_entity_poly.type
_entity_poly.pdbx_seq_one_letter_code
_entity_poly.pdbx_strand_id
1 'polypeptide(L)'
;MSADDTHGTATMTIESTKMTRLLGTSFALALALVVTGCPSDDGTGDDEIGETDDTTDDTTEETSEDTTSEEDTTSEEDTTSEEETTTGEDPFSFADNDPSEYAQVDRMGMPAVNTAVITSKDEYNADNPESDINGDYVDEIIANVTALHVALDDDLLGFSLTPCVAADCVAQAGPLVIPDTLTLDLEAAAGFPNGRGLEDPVMDVTLAVVLLDLNVHELTTLVGVLNPEANDVPFQSDFPYLADPN
;
A
#
# COMPACT_ATOMS: atom_id res chain seq x y z
N MET A 1 -17.62 -18.91 57.53
CA MET A 1 -16.33 -18.58 58.16
C MET A 1 -15.23 -19.19 57.33
N SER A 2 -14.31 -18.31 56.90
CA SER A 2 -13.07 -18.46 56.12
C SER A 2 -12.63 -19.83 55.63
N ALA A 3 -12.46 -19.93 54.31
CA ALA A 3 -11.30 -20.60 53.73
C ALA A 3 -10.45 -19.51 53.06
N ASP A 4 -9.19 -19.53 53.44
CA ASP A 4 -8.09 -18.62 53.12
C ASP A 4 -7.53 -19.00 51.73
N ASP A 5 -7.54 -18.07 50.77
CA ASP A 5 -6.88 -18.29 49.48
C ASP A 5 -5.85 -17.17 49.26
N THR A 6 -4.58 -17.57 49.30
CA THR A 6 -3.41 -16.70 49.29
C THR A 6 -2.93 -16.56 47.86
N HIS A 7 -3.34 -15.52 47.15
CA HIS A 7 -2.73 -15.17 45.85
C HIS A 7 -1.49 -14.30 46.08
N GLY A 8 -0.32 -14.94 45.96
CA GLY A 8 0.97 -14.28 45.90
C GLY A 8 1.10 -13.43 44.64
N THR A 9 1.51 -12.18 44.83
CA THR A 9 1.89 -11.24 43.77
C THR A 9 3.24 -11.64 43.19
N ALA A 10 3.26 -12.06 41.92
CA ALA A 10 4.48 -12.27 41.17
C ALA A 10 4.83 -11.00 40.38
N THR A 11 5.76 -10.22 40.94
CA THR A 11 6.43 -9.10 40.27
C THR A 11 7.37 -9.68 39.21
N MET A 12 7.07 -9.49 37.92
CA MET A 12 7.93 -9.90 36.81
C MET A 12 8.90 -8.76 36.47
N THR A 13 10.14 -8.90 36.94
CA THR A 13 11.26 -8.03 36.61
C THR A 13 11.80 -8.42 35.23
N ILE A 14 11.73 -7.53 34.23
CA ILE A 14 12.35 -7.75 32.92
C ILE A 14 13.81 -7.27 32.99
N GLU A 15 14.76 -8.21 33.07
CA GLU A 15 16.18 -7.93 32.92
C GLU A 15 16.55 -7.74 31.44
N SER A 16 16.97 -6.52 31.11
CA SER A 16 17.55 -6.13 29.82
C SER A 16 18.91 -6.83 29.60
N THR A 17 18.96 -7.83 28.72
CA THR A 17 20.22 -8.41 28.25
C THR A 17 20.78 -7.62 27.06
N LYS A 18 21.82 -6.82 27.34
CA LYS A 18 22.66 -6.15 26.34
C LYS A 18 23.37 -7.19 25.47
N MET A 19 23.10 -7.19 24.17
CA MET A 19 23.92 -7.90 23.18
C MET A 19 25.00 -6.94 22.66
N THR A 20 26.23 -7.16 23.11
CA THR A 20 27.44 -6.45 22.71
C THR A 20 28.32 -7.42 21.94
N ARG A 21 28.99 -6.90 20.88
CA ARG A 21 30.05 -7.48 20.01
C ARG A 21 29.51 -7.86 18.62
N LEU A 22 30.20 -7.54 17.51
CA LEU A 22 31.64 -7.60 17.30
C LEU A 22 32.10 -6.64 16.18
N LEU A 23 33.28 -6.07 16.39
CA LEU A 23 34.05 -5.21 15.50
C LEU A 23 34.72 -6.01 14.36
N GLY A 24 34.81 -5.43 13.16
CA GLY A 24 35.70 -5.85 12.06
C GLY A 24 34.91 -6.18 10.79
N THR A 25 35.17 -5.61 9.61
CA THR A 25 36.45 -5.22 9.01
C THR A 25 36.20 -4.23 7.88
N SER A 26 37.05 -3.21 7.78
CA SER A 26 37.07 -2.24 6.69
C SER A 26 37.47 -2.92 5.37
N PHE A 27 36.63 -2.80 4.34
CA PHE A 27 37.01 -3.03 2.96
C PHE A 27 36.98 -1.68 2.24
N ALA A 28 38.16 -1.09 2.05
CA ALA A 28 38.33 0.09 1.23
C ALA A 28 38.40 -0.34 -0.24
N LEU A 29 37.37 -0.03 -1.02
CA LEU A 29 37.39 -0.18 -2.48
C LEU A 29 37.39 1.21 -3.13
N ALA A 30 38.31 1.35 -4.09
CA ALA A 30 38.80 2.60 -4.63
C ALA A 30 37.78 3.37 -5.49
N LEU A 31 37.72 4.67 -5.26
CA LEU A 31 37.01 5.68 -6.06
C LEU A 31 37.81 5.98 -7.33
N ALA A 32 37.22 5.71 -8.51
CA ALA A 32 37.70 6.22 -9.79
C ALA A 32 36.80 7.39 -10.23
N LEU A 33 37.33 8.61 -10.17
CA LEU A 33 36.72 9.79 -10.78
C LEU A 33 36.81 9.68 -12.31
N VAL A 34 35.67 9.73 -12.99
CA VAL A 34 35.60 10.14 -14.40
C VAL A 34 34.84 11.45 -14.46
N VAL A 35 35.55 12.50 -14.88
CA VAL A 35 35.01 13.81 -15.21
C VAL A 35 34.41 13.74 -16.60
N THR A 36 33.09 13.94 -16.72
CA THR A 36 32.44 14.30 -17.98
C THR A 36 31.79 15.66 -17.83
N GLY A 37 32.39 16.65 -18.51
CA GLY A 37 31.87 18.00 -18.61
C GLY A 37 30.66 18.09 -19.52
N CYS A 38 29.80 19.07 -19.21
CA CYS A 38 28.74 19.57 -20.07
C CYS A 38 29.30 20.11 -21.41
N PRO A 39 28.42 20.23 -22.41
CA PRO A 39 28.18 21.58 -22.90
C PRO A 39 26.69 21.94 -22.87
N SER A 40 26.44 23.14 -22.35
CA SER A 40 25.28 23.96 -22.70
C SER A 40 25.29 24.21 -24.20
N ASP A 41 24.14 24.10 -24.85
CA ASP A 41 23.87 24.75 -26.12
C ASP A 41 22.54 25.50 -26.00
N ASP A 42 22.61 26.78 -26.38
CA ASP A 42 21.61 27.80 -26.22
C ASP A 42 21.03 28.04 -27.62
N GLY A 43 19.72 27.88 -27.82
CA GLY A 43 19.14 27.98 -29.17
C GLY A 43 17.65 28.20 -29.21
N THR A 44 17.25 29.46 -29.09
CA THR A 44 15.94 30.06 -29.40
C THR A 44 15.41 29.69 -30.79
N GLY A 45 14.08 29.50 -30.91
CA GLY A 45 13.39 29.35 -32.19
C GLY A 45 11.88 29.15 -32.04
N ASP A 46 11.15 30.25 -32.20
CA ASP A 46 9.70 30.42 -32.10
C ASP A 46 8.93 29.73 -33.27
N ASP A 47 7.67 29.31 -33.05
CA ASP A 47 6.50 29.58 -33.92
C ASP A 47 5.28 28.66 -33.62
N GLU A 48 4.25 29.26 -33.00
CA GLU A 48 2.83 29.33 -33.44
C GLU A 48 2.04 28.06 -33.87
N ILE A 49 0.99 27.78 -33.08
CA ILE A 49 -0.41 27.34 -33.38
C ILE A 49 -0.71 26.16 -34.33
N GLY A 50 -1.42 25.18 -33.77
CA GLY A 50 -2.19 24.16 -34.49
C GLY A 50 -3.20 23.48 -33.57
N GLU A 51 -4.39 24.08 -33.46
CA GLU A 51 -5.59 23.51 -32.84
C GLU A 51 -6.14 22.39 -33.73
N THR A 52 -6.28 21.18 -33.20
CA THR A 52 -7.12 20.13 -33.78
C THR A 52 -7.89 19.42 -32.67
N ASP A 53 -9.14 19.87 -32.56
CA ASP A 53 -10.29 19.13 -32.06
C ASP A 53 -10.44 17.81 -32.83
N ASP A 54 -10.48 16.68 -32.12
CA ASP A 54 -11.06 15.45 -32.64
C ASP A 54 -11.85 14.77 -31.52
N THR A 55 -13.12 15.18 -31.47
CA THR A 55 -14.20 14.53 -30.75
C THR A 55 -14.41 13.14 -31.35
N THR A 56 -14.22 12.07 -30.56
CA THR A 56 -14.77 10.75 -30.89
C THR A 56 -15.72 10.33 -29.79
N ASP A 57 -17.00 10.45 -30.11
CA ASP A 57 -18.18 9.96 -29.42
C ASP A 57 -18.18 8.43 -29.47
N ASP A 58 -18.09 7.77 -28.33
CA ASP A 58 -18.43 6.35 -28.18
C ASP A 58 -19.48 6.24 -27.09
N THR A 59 -20.73 6.31 -27.53
CA THR A 59 -21.93 6.08 -26.73
C THR A 59 -22.08 4.57 -26.51
N THR A 60 -21.72 4.08 -25.32
CA THR A 60 -22.17 2.77 -24.82
C THR A 60 -23.29 3.01 -23.80
N GLU A 61 -24.53 2.84 -24.23
CA GLU A 61 -25.69 2.71 -23.34
C GLU A 61 -25.61 1.37 -22.60
N GLU A 62 -25.15 1.38 -21.35
CA GLU A 62 -25.29 0.24 -20.45
C GLU A 62 -26.63 0.37 -19.72
N THR A 63 -27.58 -0.49 -20.10
CA THR A 63 -28.86 -0.63 -19.41
C THR A 63 -28.68 -1.64 -18.28
N SER A 64 -28.57 -1.16 -17.05
CA SER A 64 -28.60 -2.02 -15.86
C SER A 64 -30.04 -2.15 -15.35
N GLU A 65 -30.71 -3.26 -15.67
CA GLU A 65 -31.92 -3.70 -14.98
C GLU A 65 -31.50 -4.46 -13.71
N ASP A 66 -31.47 -3.76 -12.58
CA ASP A 66 -31.26 -4.36 -11.26
C ASP A 66 -32.58 -5.00 -10.78
N THR A 67 -32.63 -6.33 -10.77
CA THR A 67 -33.72 -7.09 -10.13
C THR A 67 -33.13 -7.90 -8.98
N THR A 68 -33.09 -7.30 -7.81
CA THR A 68 -32.72 -7.95 -6.54
C THR A 68 -33.89 -8.81 -6.05
N SER A 69 -33.69 -10.13 -6.03
CA SER A 69 -34.51 -11.07 -5.26
C SER A 69 -33.62 -11.69 -4.20
N GLU A 70 -33.76 -11.22 -2.97
CA GLU A 70 -33.11 -11.81 -1.81
C GLU A 70 -33.78 -13.14 -1.46
N GLU A 71 -33.04 -14.24 -1.52
CA GLU A 71 -33.29 -15.38 -0.63
C GLU A 71 -31.95 -15.83 -0.04
N ASP A 72 -31.80 -15.49 1.24
CA ASP A 72 -30.69 -15.79 2.13
C ASP A 72 -30.99 -17.15 2.78
N THR A 73 -30.22 -18.19 2.43
CA THR A 73 -30.25 -19.46 3.17
C THR A 73 -28.84 -19.95 3.44
N THR A 74 -28.36 -19.62 4.64
CA THR A 74 -27.22 -20.28 5.29
C THR A 74 -27.53 -21.75 5.56
N SER A 75 -26.69 -22.66 5.06
CA SER A 75 -26.59 -24.03 5.57
C SER A 75 -25.17 -24.54 5.38
N GLU A 76 -24.36 -24.43 6.43
CA GLU A 76 -23.17 -25.27 6.57
C GLU A 76 -23.62 -26.67 6.93
N GLU A 77 -23.36 -27.67 6.07
CA GLU A 77 -22.97 -29.02 6.50
C GLU A 77 -22.03 -29.64 5.45
N ASP A 78 -20.83 -29.97 5.90
CA ASP A 78 -19.85 -30.81 5.22
C ASP A 78 -20.34 -32.27 5.27
N THR A 79 -20.66 -32.89 4.13
CA THR A 79 -20.52 -34.35 3.92
C THR A 79 -20.59 -34.74 2.44
N THR A 80 -19.49 -35.36 1.98
CA THR A 80 -19.30 -36.26 0.83
C THR A 80 -20.52 -36.70 0.00
N SER A 81 -20.47 -36.31 -1.29
CA SER A 81 -20.80 -37.07 -2.51
C SER A 81 -22.06 -37.95 -2.49
N GLU A 82 -23.18 -37.42 -3.01
CA GLU A 82 -24.10 -38.14 -3.91
C GLU A 82 -24.66 -37.15 -4.96
N GLU A 83 -24.91 -37.66 -6.17
CA GLU A 83 -25.17 -36.90 -7.40
C GLU A 83 -26.27 -35.81 -7.27
N GLU A 84 -25.84 -34.55 -7.24
CA GLU A 84 -26.71 -33.39 -7.45
C GLU A 84 -27.04 -33.28 -8.94
N THR A 85 -28.27 -33.66 -9.31
CA THR A 85 -28.86 -33.28 -10.60
C THR A 85 -29.53 -31.93 -10.41
N THR A 86 -28.73 -30.87 -10.35
CA THR A 86 -29.23 -29.49 -10.40
C THR A 86 -29.75 -29.19 -11.81
N THR A 87 -31.06 -29.27 -11.98
CA THR A 87 -31.72 -28.70 -13.16
C THR A 87 -31.99 -27.22 -12.87
N GLY A 88 -30.91 -26.45 -12.82
CA GLY A 88 -30.87 -25.01 -12.68
C GLY A 88 -29.43 -24.62 -12.98
N GLU A 89 -29.20 -23.98 -14.12
CA GLU A 89 -27.87 -23.43 -14.44
C GLU A 89 -27.46 -22.52 -13.28
N ASP A 90 -26.34 -22.85 -12.64
CA ASP A 90 -25.70 -21.94 -11.71
C ASP A 90 -25.43 -20.65 -12.49
N PRO A 91 -26.01 -19.48 -12.11
CA PRO A 91 -25.88 -18.26 -12.89
C PRO A 91 -24.43 -17.78 -12.99
N PHE A 92 -23.53 -18.34 -12.17
CA PHE A 92 -22.11 -18.03 -12.17
C PHE A 92 -21.30 -19.06 -12.95
N SER A 93 -20.72 -18.62 -14.08
CA SER A 93 -19.71 -19.39 -14.81
C SER A 93 -18.33 -18.97 -14.31
N PHE A 94 -17.71 -19.80 -13.46
CA PHE A 94 -16.32 -19.61 -13.06
C PHE A 94 -15.38 -20.18 -14.13
N ALA A 95 -14.17 -19.61 -14.24
CA ALA A 95 -13.17 -20.11 -15.16
C ALA A 95 -12.39 -21.29 -14.54
N ASP A 96 -12.36 -22.43 -15.23
CA ASP A 96 -11.67 -23.65 -14.78
C ASP A 96 -10.27 -23.82 -15.40
N ASN A 97 -9.77 -22.79 -16.09
CA ASN A 97 -8.45 -22.77 -16.68
C ASN A 97 -7.36 -22.98 -15.63
N ASP A 98 -6.28 -23.67 -16.00
CA ASP A 98 -5.15 -23.87 -15.10
C ASP A 98 -4.53 -22.50 -14.71
N PRO A 99 -4.13 -22.27 -13.46
CA PRO A 99 -3.52 -21.00 -13.04
C PRO A 99 -2.34 -20.55 -13.91
N SER A 100 -1.60 -21.49 -14.51
CA SER A 100 -0.48 -21.20 -15.42
C SER A 100 -0.92 -20.61 -16.78
N GLU A 101 -2.20 -20.63 -17.10
CA GLU A 101 -2.77 -19.96 -18.28
C GLU A 101 -3.01 -18.47 -18.05
N TYR A 102 -2.92 -17.99 -16.80
CA TYR A 102 -3.03 -16.59 -16.45
C TYR A 102 -1.66 -15.94 -16.35
N ALA A 103 -1.60 -14.66 -16.71
CA ALA A 103 -0.44 -13.81 -16.49
C ALA A 103 -0.77 -12.75 -15.46
N GLN A 104 0.21 -12.39 -14.65
CA GLN A 104 0.11 -11.26 -13.74
C GLN A 104 0.10 -9.96 -14.55
N VAL A 105 -0.89 -9.11 -14.30
CA VAL A 105 -1.10 -7.85 -15.03
C VAL A 105 -0.83 -6.63 -14.15
N ASP A 106 -1.02 -6.77 -12.83
CA ASP A 106 -0.82 -5.67 -11.89
C ASP A 106 -0.47 -6.18 -10.49
N ARG A 107 0.18 -5.30 -9.73
CA ARG A 107 0.55 -5.48 -8.33
C ARG A 107 0.09 -4.28 -7.53
N MET A 108 -0.83 -4.55 -6.60
CA MET A 108 -1.47 -3.52 -5.79
C MET A 108 -1.59 -3.97 -4.32
N GLY A 109 -0.55 -4.63 -3.79
CA GLY A 109 -0.58 -5.13 -2.42
C GLY A 109 -0.72 -3.98 -1.42
N MET A 110 0.23 -3.06 -1.47
CA MET A 110 0.30 -1.87 -0.65
C MET A 110 -0.07 -0.64 -1.47
N PRO A 111 -0.98 0.19 -0.96
CA PRO A 111 -1.32 1.45 -1.59
C PRO A 111 -0.10 2.34 -1.80
N ALA A 112 -0.12 3.09 -2.89
CA ALA A 112 0.92 4.04 -3.32
C ALA A 112 2.28 3.47 -3.75
N VAL A 113 2.61 2.19 -3.48
CA VAL A 113 3.94 1.64 -3.83
C VAL A 113 4.19 1.71 -5.34
N ASN A 114 3.39 0.98 -6.11
CA ASN A 114 3.51 0.94 -7.58
C ASN A 114 3.30 2.32 -8.25
N THR A 115 2.42 3.15 -7.67
CA THR A 115 2.09 4.44 -8.29
C THR A 115 3.18 5.49 -8.04
N ALA A 116 3.71 5.58 -6.82
CA ALA A 116 4.57 6.69 -6.38
C ALA A 116 6.07 6.36 -6.35
N VAL A 117 6.47 5.13 -6.00
CA VAL A 117 7.89 4.79 -5.77
C VAL A 117 8.46 3.75 -6.72
N ILE A 118 7.64 3.19 -7.60
CA ILE A 118 8.07 2.30 -8.69
C ILE A 118 8.08 3.08 -10.01
N THR A 119 9.23 3.06 -10.69
CA THR A 119 9.41 3.67 -12.02
C THR A 119 9.25 2.64 -13.12
N SER A 120 9.77 1.43 -12.94
CA SER A 120 9.62 0.31 -13.88
C SER A 120 8.26 -0.39 -13.72
N LYS A 121 7.17 0.36 -13.90
CA LYS A 121 5.79 -0.08 -13.65
C LYS A 121 5.40 -1.37 -14.39
N ASP A 122 5.66 -1.45 -15.70
CA ASP A 122 5.27 -2.62 -16.51
C ASP A 122 6.01 -3.90 -16.07
N GLU A 123 7.29 -3.77 -15.73
CA GLU A 123 8.12 -4.88 -15.24
C GLU A 123 7.68 -5.31 -13.85
N TYR A 124 7.54 -4.34 -12.94
CA TYR A 124 7.04 -4.57 -11.58
C TYR A 124 5.69 -5.30 -11.61
N ASN A 125 4.75 -4.82 -12.41
CA ASN A 125 3.41 -5.38 -12.53
C ASN A 125 3.36 -6.81 -13.05
N ALA A 126 4.28 -7.18 -13.93
CA ALA A 126 4.35 -8.51 -14.52
C ALA A 126 5.17 -9.51 -13.68
N ASP A 127 5.77 -9.07 -12.58
CA ASP A 127 6.72 -9.86 -11.78
C ASP A 127 6.14 -10.34 -10.44
N ASN A 128 6.78 -11.34 -9.83
CA ASN A 128 6.28 -11.99 -8.62
C ASN A 128 6.73 -11.27 -7.35
N PRO A 129 5.92 -11.28 -6.27
CA PRO A 129 6.32 -10.72 -4.98
C PRO A 129 7.62 -11.31 -4.37
N GLU A 130 8.07 -12.48 -4.82
CA GLU A 130 9.37 -13.05 -4.44
C GLU A 130 10.55 -12.16 -4.87
N SER A 131 10.43 -11.44 -5.99
CA SER A 131 11.45 -10.51 -6.50
C SER A 131 11.66 -9.30 -5.58
N ASP A 132 10.62 -8.86 -4.87
CA ASP A 132 10.75 -7.81 -3.85
C ASP A 132 11.65 -8.27 -2.70
N ILE A 133 11.48 -9.52 -2.26
CA ILE A 133 12.27 -10.13 -1.19
C ILE A 133 13.74 -10.28 -1.64
N ASN A 134 13.95 -10.58 -2.92
CA ASN A 134 15.27 -10.62 -3.54
C ASN A 134 15.91 -9.23 -3.66
N GLY A 135 15.12 -8.17 -3.51
CA GLY A 135 15.58 -6.79 -3.49
C GLY A 135 15.60 -6.12 -4.86
N ASP A 136 14.96 -6.71 -5.87
CA ASP A 136 15.09 -6.28 -7.27
C ASP A 136 14.57 -4.83 -7.50
N TYR A 137 13.61 -4.39 -6.68
CA TYR A 137 13.02 -3.04 -6.73
C TYR A 137 13.47 -2.12 -5.59
N VAL A 138 14.30 -2.60 -4.65
CA VAL A 138 14.68 -1.83 -3.45
C VAL A 138 15.49 -0.59 -3.80
N ASP A 139 16.39 -0.67 -4.78
CA ASP A 139 17.21 0.46 -5.18
C ASP A 139 16.39 1.60 -5.80
N GLU A 140 15.36 1.29 -6.61
CA GLU A 140 14.48 2.33 -7.15
C GLU A 140 13.56 2.92 -6.08
N ILE A 141 13.05 2.10 -5.14
CA ILE A 141 12.26 2.58 -4.01
C ILE A 141 13.08 3.57 -3.18
N ILE A 142 14.33 3.21 -2.85
CA ILE A 142 15.25 4.11 -2.13
C ILE A 142 15.47 5.41 -2.91
N ALA A 143 15.72 5.31 -4.21
CA ALA A 143 15.96 6.48 -5.05
C ALA A 143 14.74 7.42 -5.07
N ASN A 144 13.54 6.88 -5.24
CA ASN A 144 12.31 7.65 -5.33
C ASN A 144 11.89 8.23 -3.97
N VAL A 145 12.00 7.48 -2.87
CA VAL A 145 11.77 8.01 -1.51
C VAL A 145 12.79 9.11 -1.19
N THR A 146 14.07 8.93 -1.55
CA THR A 146 15.08 9.99 -1.39
C THR A 146 14.74 11.23 -2.20
N ALA A 147 14.22 11.07 -3.42
CA ALA A 147 13.78 12.20 -4.23
C ALA A 147 12.58 12.95 -3.60
N LEU A 148 11.64 12.22 -2.98
CA LEU A 148 10.54 12.82 -2.22
C LEU A 148 11.06 13.65 -1.04
N HIS A 149 12.01 13.14 -0.27
CA HIS A 149 12.64 13.88 0.82
C HIS A 149 13.33 15.16 0.34
N VAL A 150 14.10 15.08 -0.75
CA VAL A 150 14.74 16.27 -1.33
C VAL A 150 13.71 17.32 -1.76
N ALA A 151 12.54 16.89 -2.24
CA ALA A 151 11.51 17.77 -2.73
C ALA A 151 10.61 18.36 -1.63
N LEU A 152 10.40 17.64 -0.52
CA LEU A 152 9.34 17.95 0.46
C LEU A 152 9.85 18.25 1.88
N ASP A 153 11.10 17.94 2.21
CA ASP A 153 11.60 18.12 3.59
C ASP A 153 11.54 19.58 4.05
N ASP A 154 11.80 20.55 3.18
CA ASP A 154 11.73 21.97 3.51
C ASP A 154 10.29 22.45 3.75
N ASP A 155 9.34 21.97 2.94
CA ASP A 155 7.92 22.20 3.13
C ASP A 155 7.43 21.60 4.46
N LEU A 156 7.81 20.36 4.76
CA LEU A 156 7.47 19.71 6.04
C LEU A 156 8.01 20.48 7.24
N LEU A 157 9.25 20.95 7.18
CA LEU A 157 9.82 21.84 8.20
C LEU A 157 9.05 23.16 8.30
N GLY A 158 8.57 23.69 7.17
CA GLY A 158 7.67 24.85 7.11
C GLY A 158 6.36 24.62 7.86
N PHE A 159 5.84 23.39 7.85
CA PHE A 159 4.68 22.96 8.63
C PHE A 159 5.01 22.56 10.08
N SER A 160 6.24 22.78 10.55
CA SER A 160 6.72 22.35 11.87
C SER A 160 6.65 20.82 12.08
N LEU A 161 6.69 20.07 10.99
CA LEU A 161 6.85 18.62 11.01
C LEU A 161 8.34 18.28 10.95
N THR A 162 8.68 17.08 11.42
CA THR A 162 10.07 16.60 11.50
C THR A 162 10.21 15.45 10.53
N PRO A 163 10.85 15.68 9.37
CA PRO A 163 11.19 14.59 8.47
C PRO A 163 12.18 13.64 9.14
N CYS A 164 12.03 12.35 8.86
CA CYS A 164 13.07 11.36 9.12
C CYS A 164 14.23 11.56 8.12
N VAL A 165 15.37 10.90 8.36
CA VAL A 165 16.34 10.70 7.27
C VAL A 165 15.76 9.67 6.30
N ALA A 166 15.86 9.90 4.99
CA ALA A 166 15.28 9.02 3.96
C ALA A 166 15.60 7.52 4.18
N ALA A 167 16.84 7.18 4.54
CA ALA A 167 17.23 5.81 4.82
C ALA A 167 16.47 5.19 6.02
N ASP A 168 16.18 5.99 7.05
CA ASP A 168 15.42 5.55 8.21
C ASP A 168 13.94 5.35 7.86
N CYS A 169 13.35 6.23 7.03
CA CYS A 169 11.98 6.04 6.55
C CYS A 169 11.81 4.84 5.60
N VAL A 170 12.80 4.57 4.74
CA VAL A 170 12.79 3.33 3.95
C VAL A 170 12.83 2.10 4.87
N ALA A 171 13.69 2.10 5.89
CA ALA A 171 13.76 1.01 6.85
C ALA A 171 12.47 0.85 7.66
N GLN A 172 11.81 1.96 7.98
CA GLN A 172 10.53 2.02 8.68
C GLN A 172 9.39 1.44 7.83
N ALA A 173 9.34 1.78 6.54
CA ALA A 173 8.32 1.31 5.60
C ALA A 173 8.54 -0.14 5.13
N GLY A 174 9.79 -0.61 5.12
CA GLY A 174 10.20 -1.89 4.54
C GLY A 174 9.33 -3.10 4.92
N PRO A 175 9.04 -3.36 6.21
CA PRO A 175 8.22 -4.49 6.63
C PRO A 175 6.78 -4.47 6.09
N LEU A 176 6.30 -3.29 5.70
CA LEU A 176 4.96 -3.11 5.16
C LEU A 176 4.92 -3.29 3.64
N VAL A 177 5.96 -2.84 2.92
CA VAL A 177 5.98 -2.79 1.45
C VAL A 177 6.81 -3.89 0.78
N ILE A 178 7.53 -4.72 1.55
CA ILE A 178 8.37 -5.81 1.04
C ILE A 178 8.02 -7.13 1.76
N PRO A 179 7.46 -8.14 1.07
CA PRO A 179 6.94 -8.08 -0.30
C PRO A 179 5.64 -7.28 -0.40
N ASP A 180 5.36 -6.71 -1.56
CA ASP A 180 4.11 -6.01 -1.87
C ASP A 180 2.95 -7.01 -1.97
N THR A 181 2.41 -7.37 -0.82
CA THR A 181 1.33 -8.34 -0.64
C THR A 181 0.40 -7.87 0.47
N LEU A 182 -0.90 -8.10 0.30
CA LEU A 182 -1.87 -7.86 1.37
C LEU A 182 -1.76 -8.96 2.41
N THR A 183 -1.52 -8.57 3.66
CA THR A 183 -1.48 -9.50 4.80
C THR A 183 -2.72 -9.33 5.67
N LEU A 184 -3.29 -10.45 6.12
CA LEU A 184 -4.43 -10.48 7.02
C LEU A 184 -4.12 -11.33 8.24
N ASP A 185 -4.22 -10.71 9.41
CA ASP A 185 -4.24 -11.36 10.70
C ASP A 185 -5.67 -11.39 11.22
N LEU A 186 -6.25 -12.59 11.25
CA LEU A 186 -7.62 -12.82 11.70
C LEU A 186 -7.78 -12.71 13.22
N GLU A 187 -6.69 -12.60 13.98
CA GLU A 187 -6.69 -12.38 15.42
C GLU A 187 -6.57 -10.88 15.77
N ALA A 188 -6.23 -10.03 14.79
CA ALA A 188 -6.11 -8.59 14.95
C ALA A 188 -7.39 -7.85 14.51
N ALA A 189 -7.53 -6.60 14.97
CA ALA A 189 -8.61 -5.74 14.50
C ALA A 189 -8.45 -5.46 12.99
N ALA A 190 -9.58 -5.40 12.28
CA ALA A 190 -9.59 -5.00 10.88
C ALA A 190 -9.27 -3.50 10.73
N GLY A 191 -8.64 -3.13 9.63
CA GLY A 191 -8.23 -1.76 9.31
C GLY A 191 -6.77 -1.72 8.90
N PHE A 192 -6.36 -0.68 8.18
CA PHE A 192 -5.03 -0.56 7.61
C PHE A 192 -3.94 -0.63 8.70
N PRO A 193 -2.91 -1.48 8.55
CA PRO A 193 -2.57 -2.29 7.37
C PRO A 193 -3.18 -3.72 7.32
N ASN A 194 -3.93 -4.13 8.35
CA ASN A 194 -4.66 -5.41 8.39
C ASN A 194 -5.96 -5.34 7.56
N GLY A 195 -5.80 -5.26 6.24
CA GLY A 195 -6.87 -4.90 5.31
C GLY A 195 -7.07 -3.38 5.24
N ARG A 196 -8.31 -2.94 5.00
CA ARG A 196 -8.71 -1.52 5.11
C ARG A 196 -10.20 -1.39 5.38
N GLY A 197 -10.55 -0.47 6.27
CA GLY A 197 -11.90 0.10 6.40
C GLY A 197 -12.15 1.20 5.36
N LEU A 198 -13.40 1.65 5.25
CA LEU A 198 -13.77 2.73 4.34
C LEU A 198 -13.26 4.08 4.82
N GLU A 199 -13.15 4.25 6.14
CA GLU A 199 -12.72 5.45 6.83
C GLU A 199 -11.20 5.55 7.01
N ASP A 200 -10.44 4.51 6.65
CA ASP A 200 -9.00 4.48 6.94
C ASP A 200 -8.26 5.55 6.13
N PRO A 201 -7.48 6.44 6.77
CA PRO A 201 -6.72 7.49 6.08
C PRO A 201 -5.41 6.92 5.52
N VAL A 202 -5.52 5.93 4.64
CA VAL A 202 -4.40 5.11 4.17
C VAL A 202 -3.27 5.95 3.58
N MET A 203 -3.59 6.96 2.78
CA MET A 203 -2.59 7.82 2.15
C MET A 203 -1.87 8.71 3.16
N ASP A 204 -2.58 9.26 4.15
CA ASP A 204 -1.95 10.09 5.19
C ASP A 204 -1.02 9.25 6.08
N VAL A 205 -1.45 8.04 6.46
CA VAL A 205 -0.64 7.10 7.25
C VAL A 205 0.59 6.64 6.45
N THR A 206 0.41 6.27 5.18
CA THR A 206 1.52 5.85 4.31
C THR A 206 2.52 6.98 4.12
N LEU A 207 2.04 8.21 3.90
CA LEU A 207 2.90 9.38 3.75
C LEU A 207 3.65 9.71 5.05
N ALA A 208 3.01 9.56 6.21
CA ALA A 208 3.66 9.72 7.50
C ALA A 208 4.79 8.69 7.69
N VAL A 209 4.55 7.44 7.29
CA VAL A 209 5.56 6.36 7.35
C VAL A 209 6.76 6.63 6.44
N VAL A 210 6.57 7.24 5.27
CA VAL A 210 7.68 7.45 4.32
C VAL A 210 8.35 8.81 4.43
N LEU A 211 7.77 9.78 5.15
CA LEU A 211 8.33 11.14 5.27
C LEU A 211 8.66 11.57 6.70
N LEU A 212 7.92 11.13 7.72
CA LEU A 212 8.05 11.66 9.09
C LEU A 212 8.89 10.77 10.00
N ASP A 213 9.60 11.41 10.94
CA ASP A 213 10.21 10.71 12.07
C ASP A 213 9.13 10.28 13.07
N LEU A 214 8.75 9.00 13.06
CA LEU A 214 7.73 8.46 13.96
C LEU A 214 8.17 8.32 15.42
N ASN A 215 9.42 8.64 15.75
CA ASN A 215 9.81 8.83 17.15
C ASN A 215 9.40 10.22 17.68
N VAL A 216 9.02 11.12 16.77
CA VAL A 216 8.62 12.50 17.07
C VAL A 216 7.13 12.73 16.77
N HIS A 217 6.63 12.15 15.68
CA HIS A 217 5.25 12.29 15.20
C HIS A 217 4.47 10.99 15.27
N GLU A 218 3.14 11.10 15.30
CA GLU A 218 2.24 9.94 15.27
C GLU A 218 1.94 9.55 13.82
N LEU A 219 1.52 8.30 13.59
CA LEU A 219 1.12 7.82 12.25
C LEU A 219 0.00 8.66 11.61
N THR A 220 -0.86 9.27 12.44
CA THR A 220 -2.01 10.06 12.00
C THR A 220 -1.72 11.55 11.90
N THR A 221 -0.47 12.00 12.09
CA THR A 221 -0.12 13.43 12.11
C THR A 221 -0.51 14.18 10.82
N LEU A 222 -0.57 13.51 9.68
CA LEU A 222 -0.93 14.13 8.40
C LEU A 222 -2.45 14.16 8.10
N VAL A 223 -3.26 13.45 8.89
CA VAL A 223 -4.72 13.40 8.72
C VAL A 223 -5.30 14.80 8.95
N GLY A 224 -6.06 15.31 7.98
CA GLY A 224 -6.62 16.67 8.06
C GLY A 224 -5.62 17.79 7.76
N VAL A 225 -4.35 17.47 7.52
CA VAL A 225 -3.31 18.44 7.16
C VAL A 225 -3.20 18.57 5.64
N LEU A 226 -3.05 17.44 4.95
CA LEU A 226 -2.86 17.38 3.50
C LEU A 226 -4.14 16.96 2.77
N ASN A 227 -4.88 16.02 3.35
CA ASN A 227 -6.17 15.54 2.84
C ASN A 227 -7.30 15.90 3.82
N PRO A 228 -8.55 16.06 3.35
CA PRO A 228 -9.71 16.19 4.23
C PRO A 228 -9.82 15.01 5.19
N GLU A 229 -10.27 15.26 6.43
CA GLU A 229 -10.40 14.22 7.47
C GLU A 229 -11.51 13.20 7.19
N ALA A 230 -12.48 13.55 6.33
CA ALA A 230 -13.61 12.71 5.99
C ALA A 230 -14.22 13.10 4.64
N ASN A 231 -15.03 12.20 4.08
CA ASN A 231 -15.86 12.47 2.92
C ASN A 231 -16.90 13.57 3.21
N ASP A 232 -17.28 14.31 2.16
CA ASP A 232 -18.33 15.34 2.23
C ASP A 232 -19.70 14.76 2.61
N VAL A 233 -19.96 13.52 2.22
CA VAL A 233 -21.15 12.75 2.54
C VAL A 233 -20.76 11.54 3.39
N PRO A 234 -21.40 11.29 4.56
CA PRO A 234 -21.12 10.11 5.37
C PRO A 234 -21.40 8.80 4.63
N PHE A 235 -20.66 7.75 4.98
CA PHE A 235 -20.97 6.40 4.51
C PHE A 235 -22.35 5.93 4.97
N GLN A 236 -22.98 5.09 4.16
CA GLN A 236 -24.28 4.49 4.47
C GLN A 236 -24.10 3.32 5.45
N SER A 237 -25.11 3.04 6.25
CA SER A 237 -25.10 1.85 7.14
C SER A 237 -25.38 0.55 6.41
N ASP A 238 -25.90 0.65 5.19
CA ASP A 238 -26.38 -0.46 4.38
C ASP A 238 -25.78 -0.36 2.97
N PHE A 239 -25.74 -1.48 2.26
CA PHE A 239 -25.23 -1.53 0.91
C PHE A 239 -26.11 -0.69 -0.04
N PRO A 240 -25.55 0.10 -0.97
CA PRO A 240 -24.12 0.35 -1.20
C PRO A 240 -23.55 1.37 -0.19
N TYR A 241 -22.52 0.97 0.56
CA TYR A 241 -21.96 1.76 1.67
C TYR A 241 -21.39 3.14 1.27
N LEU A 242 -21.14 3.36 -0.02
CA LEU A 242 -20.68 4.63 -0.58
C LEU A 242 -21.88 5.51 -0.99
N ALA A 243 -21.71 6.83 -0.89
CA ALA A 243 -22.71 7.76 -1.41
C ALA A 243 -22.75 7.73 -2.95
N ASP A 244 -23.88 8.14 -3.53
CA ASP A 244 -24.01 8.29 -4.99
C ASP A 244 -22.98 9.30 -5.55
N PRO A 245 -22.54 9.12 -6.81
CA PRO A 245 -21.69 10.10 -7.49
C PRO A 245 -22.34 11.50 -7.53
N ASN A 246 -21.54 12.54 -7.30
CA ASN A 246 -21.98 13.95 -7.30
C ASN A 246 -21.88 14.61 -8.68
#